data_AF-A0AA39UCR5-F1
#
_entry.id   AF-A0AA39UCR5-F1
#
_cell.length_a   1.000
_cell.length_b   1.000
_cell.length_c   1.000
_cell.angle_alpha   90.00
_cell.angle_beta   90.00
_cell.angle_gamma   90.00
#
_symmetry.space_group_name_H-M   'P 1'
#
loop_
_entity.id
_entity.type
_entity.pdbx_description
1 polymer ?
#
loop_
_entity_poly.entity_id
_entity_poly.type
_entity_poly.pdbx_seq_one_letter_code
_entity_poly.pdbx_strand_id
1 'polypeptide(L)'
;MAEKQQRLVLSIIDFLNQSVTDGTVKADDKESLEIAIQCIGEAFGVDPLNKQQVERLTVKPATLQNIFDVYLQTMNKVGAASQGTSASASASTSQPKPPTADDKAKAEKMKQAGNSQMTAKKYDEAIATYTAAIALDPVNPIYYSNRAAAHSSKGDHLSAVGDAEKAIAVDSKYVKSYHRLGHAQYALLDYKAAADAFERGLKIEPNNVSLKTGLQSSKSRIVDDDDDDGPPPLTRDTDSTRSTDAGSGGLGGMADMFRNMGGGGGGGGGGGGMPDLSSMMNNPQMMAMAQQMAANGGLANLMQNPALADMMSRVQSGNMPSMEEVMGNPSLRQLAEQFGMGPGQGQ
;
A
#
# COMPACT_ATOMS: atom_id res chain seq x y z
N MET A 1 -34.24 -0.13 -7.14
CA MET A 1 -33.14 0.82 -6.86
C MET A 1 -33.25 1.31 -5.43
N ALA A 2 -32.14 1.53 -4.74
CA ALA A 2 -32.20 2.01 -3.35
C ALA A 2 -32.66 3.47 -3.33
N GLU A 3 -33.66 3.81 -2.52
CA GLU A 3 -34.20 5.18 -2.43
C GLU A 3 -33.09 6.21 -2.17
N LYS A 4 -32.07 5.83 -1.39
CA LYS A 4 -30.88 6.66 -1.14
C LYS A 4 -30.12 7.04 -2.42
N GLN A 5 -29.99 6.12 -3.38
CA GLN A 5 -29.33 6.38 -4.67
C GLN A 5 -30.16 7.36 -5.51
N GLN A 6 -31.49 7.19 -5.52
CA GLN A 6 -32.38 8.08 -6.26
C GLN A 6 -32.39 9.51 -5.69
N ARG A 7 -32.30 9.66 -4.37
CA ARG A 7 -32.12 10.97 -3.69
C ARG A 7 -30.83 11.67 -4.11
N LEU A 8 -29.72 10.92 -4.19
CA LEU A 8 -28.44 11.46 -4.64
C LEU A 8 -28.50 11.88 -6.11
N VAL A 9 -29.06 11.04 -6.97
CA VAL A 9 -29.23 11.33 -8.40
C VAL A 9 -30.08 12.58 -8.63
N LEU A 10 -31.20 12.73 -7.90
CA LEU A 10 -32.00 13.95 -7.98
C LEU A 10 -31.20 15.18 -7.55
N SER A 11 -30.34 15.06 -6.54
CA SER A 11 -29.48 16.17 -6.10
C SER A 11 -28.42 16.56 -7.14
N ILE A 12 -27.91 15.59 -7.91
CA ILE A 12 -27.01 15.82 -9.05
C ILE A 12 -27.75 16.53 -10.18
N ILE A 13 -28.95 16.05 -10.52
CA ILE A 13 -29.79 16.66 -11.56
C ILE A 13 -30.16 18.10 -11.19
N ASP A 14 -30.53 18.36 -9.92
CA ASP A 14 -30.81 19.72 -9.42
C ASP A 14 -29.58 20.64 -9.57
N PHE A 15 -28.38 20.15 -9.27
CA PHE A 15 -27.11 20.88 -9.44
C PHE A 15 -26.82 21.20 -10.91
N LEU A 16 -26.97 20.23 -11.81
CA LEU A 16 -26.75 20.44 -13.25
C LEU A 16 -27.75 21.45 -13.82
N ASN A 17 -29.03 21.34 -13.45
CA ASN A 17 -30.07 22.31 -13.85
C ASN A 17 -29.76 23.72 -13.34
N GLN A 18 -29.29 23.83 -12.10
CA GLN A 18 -28.87 25.12 -11.54
C GLN A 18 -27.68 25.68 -12.31
N SER A 19 -26.69 24.85 -12.65
CA SER A 19 -25.49 25.25 -13.38
C SER A 19 -25.78 25.75 -14.81
N VAL A 20 -26.79 25.15 -15.46
CA VAL A 20 -27.32 25.61 -16.74
C VAL A 20 -28.06 26.96 -16.62
N THR A 21 -28.68 27.23 -15.47
CA THR A 21 -29.52 28.42 -15.26
C THR A 21 -28.71 29.62 -14.75
N ASP A 22 -27.71 29.39 -13.90
CA ASP A 22 -26.88 30.45 -13.30
C ASP A 22 -25.69 30.88 -14.17
N GLY A 23 -25.44 30.19 -15.28
CA GLY A 23 -24.40 30.52 -16.24
C GLY A 23 -22.98 30.15 -15.76
N THR A 24 -22.86 29.26 -14.77
CA THR A 24 -21.56 28.70 -14.35
C THR A 24 -20.89 27.86 -15.45
N VAL A 25 -21.65 27.46 -16.47
CA VAL A 25 -21.19 26.65 -17.59
C VAL A 25 -21.28 27.45 -18.89
N LYS A 26 -20.35 27.20 -19.83
CA LYS A 26 -20.36 27.82 -21.15
C LYS A 26 -21.66 27.52 -21.89
N ALA A 27 -22.13 28.48 -22.69
CA ALA A 27 -23.36 28.31 -23.48
C ALA A 27 -23.31 27.09 -24.41
N ASP A 28 -22.14 26.79 -24.96
CA ASP A 28 -21.92 25.66 -25.88
C ASP A 28 -22.08 24.29 -25.18
N ASP A 29 -21.93 24.23 -23.86
CA ASP A 29 -22.02 22.98 -23.09
C ASP A 29 -23.44 22.73 -22.54
N LYS A 30 -24.37 23.68 -22.73
CA LYS A 30 -25.74 23.58 -22.20
C LYS A 30 -26.50 22.38 -22.75
N GLU A 31 -26.45 22.18 -24.08
CA GLU A 31 -27.10 21.03 -24.72
C GLU A 31 -26.52 19.70 -24.23
N SER A 32 -25.19 19.66 -24.02
CA SER A 32 -24.50 18.48 -23.49
C SER A 32 -24.95 18.15 -22.07
N LEU A 33 -25.18 19.16 -21.22
CA LEU A 33 -25.69 18.97 -19.86
C LEU A 33 -27.14 18.52 -19.83
N GLU A 34 -28.00 19.04 -20.72
CA GLU A 34 -29.39 18.61 -20.84
C GLU A 34 -29.47 17.12 -21.24
N ILE A 35 -28.62 16.67 -22.17
CA ILE A 35 -28.51 15.25 -22.55
C ILE A 35 -28.03 14.42 -21.34
N ALA A 36 -27.01 14.89 -20.61
CA ALA A 36 -26.49 14.18 -19.45
C ALA A 36 -27.55 14.01 -18.35
N ILE A 37 -28.35 15.05 -18.08
CA ILE A 37 -29.46 14.99 -17.12
C ILE A 37 -30.45 13.90 -17.52
N GLN A 38 -30.80 13.82 -18.81
CA GLN A 38 -31.73 12.81 -19.30
C GLN A 38 -31.15 11.40 -19.15
N CYS A 39 -29.92 11.17 -19.57
CA CYS A 39 -29.26 9.86 -19.45
C CYS A 39 -29.15 9.40 -17.99
N ILE A 40 -28.79 10.31 -17.08
CA ILE A 40 -28.68 10.02 -15.65
C ILE A 40 -30.06 9.72 -15.05
N GLY A 41 -31.08 10.50 -15.41
CA GLY A 41 -32.45 10.29 -14.95
C GLY A 41 -32.98 8.91 -15.37
N GLU A 42 -32.83 8.55 -16.64
CA GLU A 42 -33.26 7.27 -17.20
C GLU A 42 -32.53 6.09 -16.54
N ALA A 43 -31.21 6.17 -16.40
CA ALA A 43 -30.39 5.10 -15.82
C ALA A 43 -30.77 4.75 -14.36
N PHE A 44 -31.28 5.72 -13.61
CA PHE A 44 -31.61 5.56 -12.18
C PHE A 44 -33.12 5.62 -11.89
N GLY A 45 -33.95 5.74 -12.94
CA GLY A 45 -35.39 5.88 -12.82
C GLY A 45 -35.81 7.11 -12.02
N VAL A 46 -35.13 8.23 -12.22
CA VAL A 46 -35.41 9.52 -11.60
C VAL A 46 -35.87 10.48 -12.69
N ASP A 47 -37.14 10.89 -12.62
CA ASP A 47 -37.72 11.85 -13.54
C ASP A 47 -37.84 13.22 -12.87
N PRO A 48 -37.04 14.23 -13.28
CA PRO A 48 -37.11 15.57 -12.71
C PRO A 48 -38.43 16.31 -13.05
N LEU A 49 -39.21 15.83 -14.02
CA LEU A 49 -40.52 16.40 -14.38
C LEU A 49 -41.65 15.82 -13.52
N ASN A 50 -41.42 14.68 -12.86
CA ASN A 50 -42.41 14.04 -12.00
C ASN A 50 -42.45 14.67 -10.60
N LYS A 51 -43.38 15.61 -10.40
CA LYS A 51 -43.54 16.36 -9.14
C LYS A 51 -43.67 15.47 -7.89
N GLN A 52 -44.39 14.36 -7.97
CA GLN A 52 -44.58 13.44 -6.82
C GLN A 52 -43.28 12.72 -6.46
N GLN A 53 -42.50 12.33 -7.46
CA GLN A 53 -41.21 11.70 -7.25
C GLN A 53 -40.19 12.70 -6.68
N VAL A 54 -40.18 13.93 -7.21
CA VAL A 54 -39.32 15.02 -6.74
C VAL A 54 -39.64 15.36 -5.27
N GLU A 55 -40.90 15.49 -4.88
CA GLU A 55 -41.28 15.75 -3.47
C GLU A 55 -40.84 14.63 -2.52
N ARG A 56 -40.91 13.37 -2.96
CA ARG A 56 -40.46 12.23 -2.14
C ARG A 56 -38.94 12.18 -1.98
N LEU A 57 -38.21 12.49 -3.05
CA LEU A 57 -36.76 12.29 -3.13
C LEU A 57 -35.95 13.55 -2.78
N THR A 58 -36.57 14.74 -2.79
CA THR A 58 -35.86 15.99 -2.53
C THR A 58 -35.23 16.00 -1.13
N VAL A 59 -34.09 16.67 -1.03
CA VAL A 59 -33.32 16.87 0.22
C VAL A 59 -33.22 18.36 0.58
N LYS A 60 -34.02 19.21 -0.08
CA LYS A 60 -34.10 20.65 0.24
C LYS A 60 -34.51 20.86 1.71
N PRO A 61 -33.89 21.83 2.42
CA PRO A 61 -33.11 22.95 1.90
C PRO A 61 -31.61 22.66 1.63
N ALA A 62 -31.12 21.45 1.91
CA ALA A 62 -29.73 21.11 1.61
C ALA A 62 -29.53 20.92 0.10
N THR A 63 -28.50 21.57 -0.46
CA THR A 63 -28.08 21.39 -1.85
C THR A 63 -26.85 20.49 -1.91
N LEU A 64 -26.61 19.84 -3.05
CA LEU A 64 -25.40 19.03 -3.26
C LEU A 64 -24.13 19.87 -3.02
N GLN A 65 -24.13 21.12 -3.49
CA GLN A 65 -23.04 22.06 -3.26
C GLN A 65 -22.80 22.31 -1.77
N ASN A 66 -23.83 22.64 -0.99
CA ASN A 66 -23.67 22.89 0.45
C ASN A 66 -23.18 21.64 1.20
N ILE A 67 -23.65 20.46 0.82
CA ILE A 67 -23.21 19.19 1.42
C ILE A 67 -21.74 18.95 1.09
N PHE A 68 -21.34 19.18 -0.16
CA PHE A 68 -19.97 19.02 -0.61
C PHE A 68 -19.05 20.06 0.02
N ASP A 69 -19.47 21.31 0.15
CA ASP A 69 -18.73 22.37 0.83
C ASP A 69 -18.53 22.05 2.31
N VAL A 70 -19.56 21.54 3.00
CA VAL A 70 -19.42 21.07 4.39
C VAL A 70 -18.46 19.90 4.48
N TYR A 71 -18.50 18.97 3.53
CA TYR A 71 -17.53 17.87 3.46
C TYR A 71 -16.11 18.39 3.25
N LEU A 72 -15.88 19.27 2.27
CA LEU A 72 -14.59 19.90 2.00
C LEU A 72 -14.10 20.72 3.20
N GLN A 73 -14.95 21.49 3.86
CA GLN A 73 -14.59 22.22 5.08
C GLN A 73 -14.26 21.29 6.23
N THR A 74 -14.95 20.16 6.35
CA THR A 74 -14.65 19.15 7.37
C THR A 74 -13.31 18.48 7.07
N MET A 75 -13.05 18.11 5.82
CA MET A 75 -11.76 17.57 5.37
C MET A 75 -10.63 18.58 5.54
N ASN A 76 -10.87 19.84 5.21
CA ASN A 76 -9.90 20.92 5.40
C ASN A 76 -9.68 21.23 6.89
N LYS A 77 -10.68 21.13 7.76
CA LYS A 77 -10.49 21.28 9.22
C LYS A 77 -9.78 20.08 9.84
N VAL A 78 -10.04 18.88 9.34
CA VAL A 78 -9.35 17.66 9.78
C VAL A 78 -7.91 17.63 9.26
N GLY A 79 -7.66 18.13 8.05
CA GLY A 79 -6.33 18.30 7.44
C GLY A 79 -5.53 19.48 8.00
N ALA A 80 -6.15 20.65 8.19
CA ALA A 80 -5.50 21.84 8.76
C ALA A 80 -5.24 21.73 10.27
N ALA A 81 -5.95 20.87 11.00
CA ALA A 81 -5.59 20.51 12.36
C ALA A 81 -4.21 19.81 12.46
N SER A 82 -3.60 19.40 11.34
CA SER A 82 -2.24 18.86 11.28
C SER A 82 -1.14 19.89 10.98
N GLN A 83 -1.48 21.17 10.72
CA GLN A 83 -0.50 22.24 10.52
C GLN A 83 -0.90 23.54 11.25
N GLY A 84 -0.34 23.73 12.46
CA GLY A 84 -0.03 25.07 13.00
C GLY A 84 -1.17 25.93 13.56
N THR A 85 -1.38 25.83 14.88
CA THR A 85 -1.76 26.85 15.88
C THR A 85 -2.54 28.14 15.51
N SER A 86 -3.62 28.34 16.29
CA SER A 86 -4.17 29.60 16.83
C SER A 86 -4.67 30.69 15.87
N ALA A 87 -5.99 30.76 15.70
CA ALA A 87 -6.76 31.97 16.04
C ALA A 87 -8.27 31.66 16.13
N SER A 88 -8.89 32.35 17.08
CA SER A 88 -10.25 32.21 17.60
C SER A 88 -11.36 32.41 16.57
N ALA A 89 -12.38 31.55 16.61
CA ALA A 89 -13.76 31.93 16.31
C ALA A 89 -14.71 31.08 17.17
N SER A 90 -15.37 31.76 18.12
CA SER A 90 -16.39 31.22 19.02
C SER A 90 -17.47 30.48 18.25
N ALA A 91 -17.56 29.17 18.49
CA ALA A 91 -18.81 28.43 18.45
C ALA A 91 -18.83 27.57 19.71
N SER A 92 -19.93 27.69 20.47
CA SER A 92 -20.19 27.02 21.73
C SER A 92 -19.88 25.53 21.64
N THR A 93 -18.69 25.16 22.10
CA THR A 93 -18.26 23.77 22.22
C THR A 93 -18.26 23.48 23.71
N SER A 94 -19.26 22.73 24.15
CA SER A 94 -19.09 21.89 25.33
C SER A 94 -17.88 21.00 25.04
N GLN A 95 -16.72 21.39 25.56
CA GLN A 95 -15.52 20.54 25.55
C GLN A 95 -15.95 19.15 26.02
N PRO A 96 -15.71 18.08 25.24
CA PRO A 96 -16.03 16.74 25.70
C PRO A 96 -15.25 16.52 26.99
N LYS A 97 -15.98 16.27 28.09
CA LYS A 97 -15.40 15.99 29.40
C LYS A 97 -14.33 14.90 29.21
N PRO A 98 -13.11 15.08 29.77
CA PRO A 98 -12.08 14.07 29.65
C PRO A 98 -12.62 12.73 30.18
N PRO A 99 -12.38 11.62 29.46
CA PRO A 99 -12.99 10.34 29.77
C PRO A 99 -12.58 9.86 31.16
N THR A 100 -13.56 9.39 31.93
CA THR A 100 -13.32 8.90 33.29
C THR A 100 -12.53 7.58 33.27
N ALA A 101 -11.96 7.17 34.40
CA ALA A 101 -11.29 5.87 34.49
C ALA A 101 -12.24 4.70 34.13
N ASP A 102 -13.51 4.81 34.52
CA ASP A 102 -14.54 3.83 34.19
C ASP A 102 -14.85 3.81 32.69
N ASP A 103 -14.91 4.98 32.04
CA ASP A 103 -15.13 5.07 30.59
C ASP A 103 -13.97 4.45 29.82
N LYS A 104 -12.72 4.73 30.24
CA LYS A 104 -11.51 4.11 29.67
C LYS A 104 -11.52 2.60 29.85
N ALA A 105 -11.89 2.09 31.03
CA ALA A 105 -11.98 0.66 31.29
C ALA A 105 -13.06 -0.03 30.42
N LYS A 106 -14.21 0.63 30.21
CA LYS A 106 -15.25 0.14 29.30
C LYS A 106 -14.81 0.19 27.84
N ALA A 107 -14.17 1.28 27.41
CA ALA A 107 -13.63 1.44 26.05
C ALA A 107 -12.56 0.37 25.74
N GLU A 108 -11.72 0.04 26.71
CA GLU A 108 -10.72 -1.01 26.59
C GLU A 108 -11.36 -2.41 26.44
N LYS A 109 -12.43 -2.71 27.19
CA LYS A 109 -13.22 -3.94 26.98
C LYS A 109 -13.84 -3.98 25.58
N MET A 110 -14.38 -2.86 25.12
CA MET A 110 -14.91 -2.76 23.76
C MET A 110 -13.83 -2.98 22.71
N LYS A 111 -12.62 -2.44 22.89
CA LYS A 111 -11.48 -2.72 21.99
C LYS A 111 -11.19 -4.21 21.92
N GLN A 112 -11.16 -4.91 23.05
CA GLN A 112 -10.92 -6.36 23.07
C GLN A 112 -12.03 -7.14 22.34
N ALA A 113 -13.30 -6.76 22.53
CA ALA A 113 -14.42 -7.33 21.80
C ALA A 113 -14.34 -7.05 20.28
N GLY A 114 -14.01 -5.81 19.89
CA GLY A 114 -13.78 -5.43 18.51
C GLY A 114 -12.63 -6.19 17.86
N ASN A 115 -11.53 -6.42 18.60
CA ASN A 115 -10.41 -7.23 18.13
C ASN A 115 -10.83 -8.69 17.91
N SER A 116 -11.66 -9.26 18.79
CA SER A 116 -12.22 -10.60 18.61
C SER A 116 -13.12 -10.68 17.37
N GLN A 117 -13.97 -9.68 17.14
CA GLN A 117 -14.80 -9.57 15.94
C GLN A 117 -13.94 -9.44 14.67
N MET A 118 -12.82 -8.70 14.72
CA MET A 118 -11.85 -8.64 13.63
C MET A 118 -11.25 -10.01 13.30
N THR A 119 -10.85 -10.78 14.31
CA THR A 119 -10.34 -12.15 14.09
C THR A 119 -11.39 -13.08 13.51
N ALA A 120 -12.67 -12.86 13.85
CA ALA A 120 -13.81 -13.58 13.29
C ALA A 120 -14.25 -13.04 11.91
N LYS A 121 -13.54 -12.07 11.33
CA LYS A 121 -13.88 -11.37 10.07
C LYS A 121 -15.26 -10.70 10.06
N LYS A 122 -15.79 -10.37 11.24
CA LYS A 122 -17.06 -9.67 11.43
C LYS A 122 -16.83 -8.16 11.44
N TYR A 123 -16.50 -7.62 10.28
CA TYR A 123 -15.97 -6.25 10.18
C TYR A 123 -16.98 -5.17 10.57
N ASP A 124 -18.25 -5.29 10.18
CA ASP A 124 -19.28 -4.31 10.56
C ASP A 124 -19.57 -4.32 12.07
N GLU A 125 -19.58 -5.50 12.69
CA GLU A 125 -19.69 -5.64 14.16
C GLU A 125 -18.48 -4.99 14.85
N ALA A 126 -17.26 -5.24 14.35
CA ALA A 126 -16.05 -4.62 14.87
C ALA A 126 -16.08 -3.09 14.77
N ILE A 127 -16.54 -2.54 13.63
CA ILE A 127 -16.70 -1.10 13.42
C ILE A 127 -17.68 -0.50 14.43
N ALA A 128 -18.82 -1.14 14.65
CA ALA A 128 -19.80 -0.70 15.63
C ALA A 128 -19.20 -0.70 17.05
N THR A 129 -18.48 -1.75 17.41
CA THR A 129 -17.83 -1.87 18.72
C THR A 129 -16.72 -0.82 18.92
N TYR A 130 -15.86 -0.59 17.93
CA TYR A 130 -14.85 0.47 18.03
C TYR A 130 -15.48 1.87 18.06
N THR A 131 -16.59 2.09 17.36
CA THR A 131 -17.34 3.35 17.43
C THR A 131 -17.88 3.60 18.83
N ALA A 132 -18.38 2.56 19.50
CA ALA A 132 -18.78 2.66 20.91
C ALA A 132 -17.57 2.95 21.84
N ALA A 133 -16.40 2.34 21.58
CA ALA A 133 -15.18 2.63 22.32
C ALA A 133 -14.73 4.09 22.17
N ILE A 134 -14.78 4.62 20.94
CA ILE A 134 -14.45 6.02 20.62
C ILE A 134 -15.41 6.99 21.32
N ALA A 135 -16.70 6.66 21.40
CA ALA A 135 -17.68 7.49 22.10
C ALA A 135 -17.40 7.60 23.61
N LEU A 136 -16.78 6.58 24.20
CA LEU A 136 -16.39 6.56 25.61
C LEU A 136 -15.03 7.23 25.85
N ASP A 137 -14.07 7.02 24.97
CA ASP A 137 -12.72 7.59 25.07
C ASP A 137 -12.24 8.08 23.69
N PRO A 138 -12.60 9.33 23.31
CA PRO A 138 -12.33 9.87 21.98
C PRO A 138 -10.88 10.32 21.79
N VAL A 139 -10.05 10.24 22.83
CA VAL A 139 -8.65 10.70 22.82
C VAL A 139 -7.65 9.55 22.74
N ASN A 140 -8.13 8.33 22.49
CA ASN A 140 -7.28 7.17 22.32
C ASN A 140 -7.09 6.84 20.83
N PRO A 141 -5.87 6.98 20.28
CA PRO A 141 -5.61 6.78 18.85
C PRO A 141 -5.81 5.31 18.40
N ILE A 142 -5.72 4.36 19.35
CA ILE A 142 -5.81 2.93 19.07
C ILE A 142 -7.19 2.57 18.52
N TYR A 143 -8.26 3.17 19.04
CA TYR A 143 -9.62 2.82 18.62
C TYR A 143 -9.90 3.26 17.19
N TYR A 144 -9.45 4.46 16.81
CA TYR A 144 -9.52 4.94 15.42
C TYR A 144 -8.65 4.08 14.50
N SER A 145 -7.40 3.78 14.86
CA SER A 145 -6.52 2.90 14.07
C SER A 145 -7.09 1.47 13.89
N ASN A 146 -7.78 0.94 14.90
CA ASN A 146 -8.42 -0.37 14.82
C ASN A 146 -9.69 -0.32 13.96
N ARG A 147 -10.47 0.75 14.04
CA ARG A 147 -11.63 0.96 13.16
C ARG A 147 -11.20 1.19 11.71
N ALA A 148 -10.10 1.91 11.46
CA ALA A 148 -9.47 2.02 10.14
C ALA A 148 -9.08 0.65 9.56
N ALA A 149 -8.55 -0.24 10.41
CA ALA A 149 -8.25 -1.61 10.02
C ALA A 149 -9.52 -2.36 9.60
N ALA A 150 -10.60 -2.24 10.37
CA ALA A 150 -11.89 -2.87 10.07
C ALA A 150 -12.51 -2.36 8.76
N HIS A 151 -12.50 -1.04 8.55
CA HIS A 151 -12.93 -0.42 7.30
C HIS A 151 -12.09 -0.92 6.11
N SER A 152 -10.77 -0.96 6.24
CA SER A 152 -9.89 -1.52 5.19
C SER A 152 -10.19 -2.99 4.90
N SER A 153 -10.40 -3.82 5.93
CA SER A 153 -10.68 -5.24 5.77
C SER A 153 -12.01 -5.54 5.09
N LYS A 154 -12.96 -4.60 5.09
CA LYS A 154 -14.22 -4.71 4.34
C LYS A 154 -14.22 -3.99 2.99
N GLY A 155 -13.09 -3.41 2.58
CA GLY A 155 -12.94 -2.69 1.30
C GLY A 155 -13.34 -1.21 1.33
N ASP A 156 -13.69 -0.67 2.50
CA ASP A 156 -14.07 0.74 2.68
C ASP A 156 -12.82 1.57 3.00
N HIS A 157 -11.96 1.74 2.00
CA HIS A 157 -10.67 2.39 2.18
C HIS A 157 -10.77 3.90 2.43
N LEU A 158 -11.82 4.57 1.94
CA LEU A 158 -12.06 5.99 2.20
C LEU A 158 -12.33 6.26 3.69
N SER A 159 -13.19 5.46 4.33
CA SER A 159 -13.43 5.60 5.77
C SER A 159 -12.18 5.23 6.58
N ALA A 160 -11.38 4.28 6.09
CA ALA A 160 -10.11 3.92 6.73
C ALA A 160 -9.08 5.05 6.71
N VAL A 161 -9.01 5.84 5.63
CA VAL A 161 -8.19 7.06 5.56
C VAL A 161 -8.60 8.04 6.65
N GLY A 162 -9.89 8.37 6.73
CA GLY A 162 -10.40 9.33 7.72
C GLY A 162 -10.12 8.91 9.17
N ASP A 163 -10.29 7.63 9.49
CA ASP A 163 -9.96 7.09 10.82
C ASP A 163 -8.45 7.10 11.09
N ALA A 164 -7.62 6.78 10.10
CA ALA A 164 -6.16 6.80 10.27
C ALA A 164 -5.64 8.22 10.48
N GLU A 165 -6.14 9.21 9.73
CA GLU A 165 -5.83 10.63 9.94
C GLU A 165 -6.30 11.11 11.31
N LYS A 166 -7.50 10.70 11.73
CA LYS A 166 -7.99 11.03 13.07
C LYS A 166 -7.10 10.45 14.17
N ALA A 167 -6.63 9.21 14.00
CA ALA A 167 -5.69 8.58 14.92
C ALA A 167 -4.35 9.35 14.99
N ILE A 168 -3.82 9.83 13.86
CA ILE A 168 -2.62 10.69 13.80
C ILE A 168 -2.85 12.03 14.48
N ALA A 169 -4.02 12.65 14.29
CA ALA A 169 -4.36 13.91 14.93
C ALA A 169 -4.50 13.78 16.46
N VAL A 170 -4.93 12.61 16.95
CA VAL A 170 -5.01 12.31 18.38
C VAL A 170 -3.62 12.03 18.97
N ASP A 171 -2.80 11.24 18.30
CA ASP A 171 -1.41 10.99 18.67
C ASP A 171 -0.52 10.86 17.43
N SER A 172 0.24 11.91 17.17
CA SER A 172 1.14 11.97 16.02
C SER A 172 2.36 11.05 16.15
N LYS A 173 2.57 10.41 17.31
CA LYS A 173 3.64 9.42 17.51
C LYS A 173 3.14 7.99 17.35
N TYR A 174 1.84 7.78 17.15
CA TYR A 174 1.29 6.44 17.01
C TYR A 174 1.53 5.88 15.60
N VAL A 175 2.69 5.22 15.42
CA VAL A 175 3.20 4.75 14.12
C VAL A 175 2.23 3.85 13.35
N LYS A 176 1.43 3.04 14.06
CA LYS A 176 0.43 2.18 13.42
C LYS A 176 -0.59 2.97 12.60
N SER A 177 -0.92 4.20 12.95
CA SER A 177 -1.83 5.04 12.17
C SER A 177 -1.27 5.40 10.80
N TYR A 178 0.03 5.68 10.70
CA TYR A 178 0.69 5.95 9.42
C TYR A 178 0.69 4.72 8.51
N HIS A 179 0.88 3.53 9.10
CA HIS A 179 0.72 2.27 8.37
C HIS A 179 -0.72 2.11 7.86
N ARG A 180 -1.74 2.41 8.69
CA ARG A 180 -3.16 2.33 8.27
C ARG A 180 -3.47 3.30 7.14
N LEU A 181 -2.98 4.54 7.26
CA LEU A 181 -3.17 5.59 6.26
C LEU A 181 -2.55 5.19 4.92
N GLY A 182 -1.26 4.83 4.92
CA GLY A 182 -0.55 4.43 3.69
C GLY A 182 -1.16 3.20 3.04
N HIS A 183 -1.56 2.20 3.83
CA HIS A 183 -2.24 1.01 3.30
C HIS A 183 -3.59 1.34 2.66
N ALA A 184 -4.40 2.21 3.28
CA ALA A 184 -5.68 2.61 2.74
C ALA A 184 -5.54 3.44 1.45
N GLN A 185 -4.60 4.38 1.41
CA GLN A 185 -4.29 5.18 0.20
C GLN A 185 -3.74 4.32 -0.94
N TYR A 186 -2.88 3.35 -0.62
CA TYR A 186 -2.37 2.39 -1.61
C TYR A 186 -3.52 1.57 -2.23
N ALA A 187 -4.47 1.12 -1.41
CA ALA A 187 -5.66 0.40 -1.90
C ALA A 187 -6.60 1.27 -2.74
N LEU A 188 -6.56 2.60 -2.55
CA LEU A 188 -7.25 3.60 -3.39
C LEU A 188 -6.46 3.98 -4.65
N LEU A 189 -5.33 3.33 -4.92
CA LEU A 189 -4.42 3.63 -6.03
C LEU A 189 -3.73 5.01 -5.95
N ASP A 190 -3.84 5.70 -4.81
CA ASP A 190 -3.10 6.94 -4.56
C ASP A 190 -1.72 6.60 -3.99
N TYR A 191 -0.84 6.14 -4.89
CA TYR A 191 0.49 5.67 -4.53
C TYR A 191 1.40 6.79 -4.02
N LYS A 192 1.19 8.03 -4.50
CA LYS A 192 1.95 9.21 -4.03
C LYS A 192 1.59 9.54 -2.59
N ALA A 193 0.31 9.61 -2.25
CA ALA A 193 -0.11 9.85 -0.87
C ALA A 193 0.28 8.69 0.06
N ALA A 194 0.17 7.44 -0.42
CA ALA A 194 0.59 6.28 0.35
C ALA A 194 2.09 6.33 0.71
N ALA A 195 2.95 6.66 -0.26
CA ALA A 195 4.39 6.82 -0.04
C ALA A 195 4.67 7.90 1.02
N ASP A 196 4.04 9.07 0.93
CA ASP A 196 4.18 10.14 1.93
C ASP A 196 3.77 9.67 3.34
N ALA A 197 2.64 8.97 3.47
CA ALA A 197 2.19 8.45 4.77
C ALA A 197 3.20 7.47 5.38
N PHE A 198 3.74 6.54 4.58
CA PHE A 198 4.77 5.62 5.03
C PHE A 198 6.08 6.33 5.42
N GLU A 199 6.51 7.34 4.66
CA GLU A 199 7.69 8.15 4.97
C GLU A 199 7.52 8.94 6.27
N ARG A 200 6.34 9.53 6.51
CA ARG A 200 6.01 10.20 7.78
C ARG A 200 6.10 9.24 8.97
N GLY A 201 5.60 8.01 8.82
CA GLY A 201 5.74 6.97 9.84
C GLY A 201 7.21 6.58 10.08
N LEU A 202 8.02 6.47 9.02
CA LEU A 202 9.45 6.13 9.11
C LEU A 202 10.28 7.24 9.76
N LYS A 203 9.85 8.51 9.70
CA LYS A 203 10.49 9.59 10.48
C LYS A 203 10.37 9.36 12.00
N ILE A 204 9.35 8.62 12.45
CA ILE A 204 9.11 8.30 13.86
C ILE A 204 9.79 6.97 14.23
N GLU A 205 9.59 5.93 13.41
CA GLU A 205 10.26 4.63 13.57
C GLU A 205 11.04 4.25 12.29
N PRO A 206 12.31 4.68 12.15
CA PRO A 206 13.11 4.47 10.94
C PRO A 206 13.37 3.01 10.60
N ASN A 207 13.22 2.09 11.56
CA ASN A 207 13.48 0.66 11.40
C ASN A 207 12.21 -0.18 11.25
N ASN A 208 11.04 0.46 11.10
CA ASN A 208 9.79 -0.27 10.94
C ASN A 208 9.71 -0.95 9.57
N VAL A 209 9.81 -2.28 9.56
CA VAL A 209 9.84 -3.09 8.32
C VAL A 209 8.56 -2.93 7.51
N SER A 210 7.39 -2.94 8.14
CA SER A 210 6.10 -2.83 7.45
C SER A 210 5.96 -1.49 6.71
N LEU A 211 6.43 -0.39 7.31
CA LEU A 211 6.44 0.90 6.64
C LEU A 211 7.45 0.95 5.49
N LYS A 212 8.64 0.36 5.63
CA LYS A 212 9.63 0.29 4.54
C LYS A 212 9.07 -0.51 3.36
N THR A 213 8.44 -1.65 3.62
CA THR A 213 7.80 -2.46 2.59
C THR A 213 6.67 -1.70 1.91
N GLY A 214 5.78 -1.06 2.69
CA GLY A 214 4.70 -0.24 2.15
C GLY A 214 5.20 0.91 1.28
N LEU A 215 6.26 1.61 1.71
CA LEU A 215 6.91 2.67 0.96
C LEU A 215 7.48 2.15 -0.36
N GLN A 216 8.21 1.03 -0.33
CA GLN A 216 8.79 0.42 -1.52
C GLN A 216 7.70 0.01 -2.52
N SER A 217 6.64 -0.64 -2.06
CA SER A 217 5.51 -1.03 -2.91
C SER A 217 4.82 0.19 -3.51
N SER A 218 4.64 1.26 -2.73
CA SER A 218 4.03 2.51 -3.21
C SER A 218 4.91 3.15 -4.28
N LYS A 219 6.22 3.30 -4.02
CA LYS A 219 7.18 3.89 -4.99
C LYS A 219 7.28 3.09 -6.29
N SER A 220 7.28 1.76 -6.24
CA SER A 220 7.29 0.94 -7.46
C SER A 220 6.05 1.08 -8.36
N ARG A 221 4.97 1.64 -7.82
CA ARG A 221 3.71 1.87 -8.52
C ARG A 221 3.55 3.31 -9.02
N ILE A 222 4.40 4.21 -8.53
CA ILE A 222 4.52 5.55 -9.08
C ILE A 222 5.28 5.38 -10.40
N VAL A 223 4.54 5.45 -11.51
CA VAL A 223 5.15 5.69 -12.80
C VAL A 223 5.53 7.16 -12.78
N ASP A 224 6.82 7.45 -12.97
CA ASP A 224 7.27 8.80 -13.16
C ASP A 224 6.66 9.28 -14.49
N ASP A 225 5.64 10.14 -14.43
CA ASP A 225 5.14 10.92 -15.59
C ASP A 225 6.19 11.97 -16.04
N ASP A 226 7.48 11.71 -15.82
CA ASP A 226 8.60 12.54 -16.28
C ASP A 226 9.05 12.16 -17.71
N ASP A 227 8.42 11.15 -18.33
CA ASP A 227 8.45 10.91 -19.78
C ASP A 227 7.15 11.41 -20.45
N ASP A 228 6.62 12.58 -20.04
CA ASP A 228 5.77 13.40 -20.93
C ASP A 228 6.66 14.02 -22.02
N ASP A 229 7.21 13.16 -22.89
CA ASP A 229 7.49 13.54 -24.28
C ASP A 229 6.11 13.79 -24.88
N GLY A 230 5.60 15.00 -24.66
CA GLY A 230 4.37 15.48 -25.26
C GLY A 230 4.38 15.12 -26.75
N PRO A 231 3.22 14.81 -27.35
CA PRO A 231 3.17 14.31 -28.73
C PRO A 231 4.04 15.22 -29.60
N PRO A 232 4.98 14.66 -30.39
CA PRO A 232 5.94 15.46 -31.13
C PRO A 232 5.15 16.50 -31.92
N PRO A 233 5.61 17.76 -31.99
CA PRO A 233 4.86 18.82 -32.65
C PRO A 233 4.53 18.33 -34.05
N LEU A 234 3.25 18.37 -34.41
CA LEU A 234 2.77 18.06 -35.75
C LEU A 234 3.38 19.07 -36.72
N THR A 235 4.63 18.83 -37.14
CA THR A 235 5.24 19.52 -38.27
C THR A 235 4.51 19.04 -39.51
N ARG A 236 3.56 19.87 -39.93
CA ARG A 236 2.82 19.73 -41.16
C ARG A 236 3.72 20.13 -42.31
N ASP A 237 4.59 19.22 -42.73
CA ASP A 237 5.31 19.38 -43.99
C ASP A 237 4.64 18.53 -45.07
N THR A 238 4.03 19.27 -45.99
CA THR A 238 3.39 18.80 -47.20
C THR A 238 4.42 18.30 -48.20
N ASP A 239 4.21 17.06 -48.66
CA ASP A 239 4.39 16.56 -50.03
C ASP A 239 5.76 16.78 -50.73
N SER A 240 6.47 15.68 -51.02
CA SER A 240 6.55 15.14 -52.39
C SER A 240 7.66 14.09 -52.57
N THR A 241 7.23 12.94 -53.12
CA THR A 241 7.93 12.06 -54.11
C THR A 241 9.13 11.18 -53.75
N ARG A 242 8.87 9.85 -53.88
CA ARG A 242 9.66 8.77 -54.54
C ARG A 242 11.18 8.67 -54.27
N SER A 243 11.63 7.52 -53.76
CA SER A 243 12.05 6.37 -54.59
C SER A 243 12.65 5.23 -53.74
N THR A 244 12.47 4.02 -54.25
CA THR A 244 13.04 2.72 -53.89
C THR A 244 14.54 2.71 -53.60
N ASP A 245 14.97 1.99 -52.55
CA ASP A 245 16.09 1.03 -52.64
C ASP A 245 16.07 0.01 -51.48
N ALA A 246 16.47 -1.22 -51.80
CA ALA A 246 16.59 -2.36 -50.91
C ALA A 246 18.08 -2.57 -50.56
N GLY A 247 18.41 -2.84 -49.29
CA GLY A 247 19.80 -3.12 -48.93
C GLY A 247 19.99 -3.62 -47.50
N SER A 248 20.50 -4.83 -47.40
CA SER A 248 20.88 -5.61 -46.22
C SER A 248 22.07 -5.08 -45.40
N GLY A 249 22.12 -5.44 -44.11
CA GLY A 249 23.32 -5.41 -43.24
C GLY A 249 23.23 -4.33 -42.15
N GLY A 250 23.66 -4.50 -40.91
CA GLY A 250 24.49 -5.50 -40.23
C GLY A 250 24.79 -4.95 -38.83
N LEU A 251 25.01 -5.85 -37.86
CA LEU A 251 25.36 -5.55 -36.47
C LEU A 251 26.57 -4.62 -36.36
N GLY A 252 26.39 -3.41 -35.77
CA GLY A 252 27.49 -2.45 -35.62
C GLY A 252 27.52 -1.61 -34.32
N GLY A 253 26.51 -1.71 -33.44
CA GLY A 253 26.36 -0.76 -32.32
C GLY A 253 27.08 -1.11 -31.00
N MET A 254 27.72 -2.28 -30.88
CA MET A 254 28.28 -2.75 -29.59
C MET A 254 29.80 -2.52 -29.45
N ALA A 255 30.48 -2.18 -30.54
CA ALA A 255 31.94 -1.98 -30.54
C ALA A 255 32.37 -0.58 -30.04
N ASP A 256 31.48 0.42 -30.08
CA ASP A 256 31.80 1.80 -29.67
C ASP A 256 31.57 2.08 -28.17
N MET A 257 30.77 1.26 -27.46
CA MET A 257 30.59 1.42 -26.00
C MET A 257 31.77 0.92 -25.17
N PHE A 258 32.49 -0.11 -25.62
CA PHE A 258 33.55 -0.72 -24.80
C PHE A 258 34.89 0.07 -24.83
N ARG A 259 35.02 1.03 -25.75
CA ARG A 259 36.24 1.83 -25.89
C ARG A 259 36.31 3.01 -24.91
N ASN A 260 35.21 3.37 -24.23
CA ASN A 260 35.14 4.54 -23.35
C ASN A 260 35.14 4.24 -21.83
N MET A 261 35.33 2.97 -21.42
CA MET A 261 35.23 2.61 -19.98
C MET A 261 36.46 1.90 -19.41
N GLY A 262 37.56 1.82 -20.16
CA GLY A 262 38.80 1.18 -19.73
C GLY A 262 39.99 2.14 -19.75
N GLY A 263 40.25 2.86 -18.67
CA GLY A 263 41.55 3.52 -18.46
C GLY A 263 41.54 4.73 -17.55
N GLY A 264 41.96 4.56 -16.28
CA GLY A 264 42.24 5.67 -15.37
C GLY A 264 42.51 5.18 -13.95
N GLY A 265 43.73 4.72 -13.69
CA GLY A 265 44.16 4.27 -12.37
C GLY A 265 44.70 5.37 -11.45
N GLY A 266 44.88 5.03 -10.16
CA GLY A 266 45.86 5.68 -9.29
C GLY A 266 45.55 5.72 -7.79
N GLY A 267 46.18 4.82 -7.02
CA GLY A 267 46.59 4.99 -5.60
C GLY A 267 45.52 4.73 -4.53
N GLY A 268 45.76 4.06 -3.39
CA GLY A 268 46.95 3.47 -2.78
C GLY A 268 46.69 3.24 -1.27
N GLY A 269 47.15 2.11 -0.72
CA GLY A 269 47.20 1.78 0.74
C GLY A 269 45.91 1.17 1.30
N GLY A 270 45.87 0.08 2.07
CA GLY A 270 46.87 -0.75 2.74
C GLY A 270 46.17 -1.37 3.97
N GLY A 271 46.26 -2.70 4.18
CA GLY A 271 45.84 -3.32 5.45
C GLY A 271 45.04 -4.62 5.37
N GLY A 272 45.77 -5.74 5.25
CA GLY A 272 45.58 -7.02 5.95
C GLY A 272 44.20 -7.63 6.22
N GLY A 273 43.98 -8.83 5.66
CA GLY A 273 43.47 -9.97 6.45
C GLY A 273 42.19 -10.64 5.95
N MET A 274 42.32 -11.58 5.00
CA MET A 274 41.67 -12.91 5.00
C MET A 274 42.08 -13.69 3.74
N PRO A 275 42.31 -15.02 3.81
CA PRO A 275 42.51 -15.85 2.61
C PRO A 275 41.26 -15.86 1.74
N ASP A 276 41.50 -15.74 0.45
CA ASP A 276 40.54 -15.37 -0.59
C ASP A 276 39.48 -16.46 -0.88
N LEU A 277 38.26 -16.29 -0.35
CA LEU A 277 37.08 -17.13 -0.63
C LEU A 277 36.70 -17.10 -2.12
N SER A 278 37.16 -16.09 -2.89
CA SER A 278 36.94 -16.00 -4.34
C SER A 278 37.79 -16.99 -5.13
N SER A 279 38.89 -17.48 -4.56
CA SER A 279 39.69 -18.56 -5.19
C SER A 279 39.07 -19.95 -5.00
N MET A 280 38.24 -20.14 -3.96
CA MET A 280 37.59 -21.41 -3.67
C MET A 280 36.32 -21.62 -4.51
N MET A 281 35.61 -20.53 -4.84
CA MET A 281 34.39 -20.56 -5.65
C MET A 281 34.65 -20.68 -7.16
N ASN A 282 35.89 -20.48 -7.59
CA ASN A 282 36.28 -20.58 -9.00
C ASN A 282 36.87 -21.96 -9.37
N ASN A 283 36.72 -22.97 -8.49
CA ASN A 283 37.16 -24.33 -8.78
C ASN A 283 36.10 -25.06 -9.65
N PRO A 284 36.40 -25.38 -10.93
CA PRO A 284 35.42 -25.95 -11.86
C PRO A 284 34.85 -27.29 -11.40
N GLN A 285 35.65 -28.06 -10.65
CA GLN A 285 35.23 -29.35 -10.09
C GLN A 285 34.17 -29.19 -8.98
N MET A 286 34.22 -28.11 -8.21
CA MET A 286 33.23 -27.83 -7.16
C MET A 286 31.90 -27.35 -7.76
N MET A 287 31.97 -26.57 -8.86
CA MET A 287 30.77 -26.13 -9.58
C MET A 287 30.08 -27.29 -10.31
N ALA A 288 30.85 -28.21 -10.92
CA ALA A 288 30.31 -29.43 -11.50
C ALA A 288 29.64 -30.34 -10.44
N MET A 289 30.24 -30.46 -9.26
CA MET A 289 29.69 -31.23 -8.14
C MET A 289 28.40 -30.60 -7.58
N ALA A 290 28.37 -29.26 -7.45
CA ALA A 290 27.19 -28.53 -7.01
C ALA A 290 26.05 -28.64 -8.03
N GLN A 291 26.36 -28.61 -9.33
CA GLN A 291 25.38 -28.74 -10.40
C GLN A 291 24.82 -30.17 -10.49
N GLN A 292 25.65 -31.18 -10.22
CA GLN A 292 25.21 -32.58 -10.11
C GLN A 292 24.33 -32.82 -8.86
N MET A 293 24.65 -32.17 -7.73
CA MET A 293 23.82 -32.21 -6.52
C MET A 293 22.48 -31.49 -6.70
N ALA A 294 22.45 -30.40 -7.45
CA ALA A 294 21.23 -29.68 -7.81
C ALA A 294 20.36 -30.49 -8.79
N ALA A 295 20.98 -31.14 -9.78
CA ALA A 295 20.27 -31.94 -10.79
C ALA A 295 19.62 -33.21 -10.21
N ASN A 296 20.21 -33.83 -9.19
CA ASN A 296 19.66 -35.03 -8.54
C ASN A 296 18.64 -34.72 -7.43
N GLY A 297 18.22 -33.46 -7.24
CA GLY A 297 17.31 -33.08 -6.16
C GLY A 297 17.86 -33.34 -4.76
N GLY A 298 19.16 -33.62 -4.64
CA GLY A 298 19.82 -33.99 -3.39
C GLY A 298 19.73 -32.86 -2.36
N LEU A 299 19.86 -31.62 -2.80
CA LEU A 299 19.76 -30.43 -1.92
C LEU A 299 18.34 -30.22 -1.37
N ALA A 300 17.31 -30.53 -2.15
CA ALA A 300 15.92 -30.42 -1.71
C ALA A 300 15.57 -31.52 -0.69
N ASN A 301 16.06 -32.74 -0.90
CA ASN A 301 15.91 -33.85 0.06
C ASN A 301 16.75 -33.63 1.32
N LEU A 302 17.89 -32.92 1.20
CA LEU A 302 18.72 -32.53 2.34
C LEU A 302 18.01 -31.46 3.21
N MET A 303 17.41 -30.45 2.58
CA MET A 303 16.64 -29.40 3.27
C MET A 303 15.33 -29.91 3.89
N GLN A 304 14.75 -30.97 3.34
CA GLN A 304 13.58 -31.63 3.91
C GLN A 304 13.94 -32.65 4.99
N ASN A 305 15.23 -32.90 5.26
CA ASN A 305 15.64 -33.80 6.32
C ASN A 305 15.59 -33.07 7.68
N PRO A 306 14.66 -33.44 8.58
CA PRO A 306 14.47 -32.76 9.85
C PRO A 306 15.68 -32.87 10.78
N ALA A 307 16.53 -33.89 10.63
CA ALA A 307 17.77 -34.01 11.40
C ALA A 307 18.81 -32.96 10.99
N LEU A 308 18.86 -32.59 9.70
CA LEU A 308 19.75 -31.52 9.23
C LEU A 308 19.21 -30.13 9.60
N ALA A 309 17.89 -29.93 9.57
CA ALA A 309 17.28 -28.69 10.02
C ALA A 309 17.57 -28.41 11.51
N ASP A 310 17.49 -29.44 12.36
CA ASP A 310 17.82 -29.33 13.79
C ASP A 310 19.31 -29.09 14.01
N MET A 311 20.19 -29.72 13.21
CA MET A 311 21.63 -29.47 13.23
C MET A 311 21.97 -28.04 12.78
N MET A 312 21.33 -27.54 11.73
CA MET A 312 21.56 -26.20 11.19
C MET A 312 21.09 -25.11 12.16
N SER A 313 19.96 -25.33 12.84
CA SER A 313 19.48 -24.50 13.95
C SER A 313 20.51 -24.42 15.09
N ARG A 314 21.08 -25.56 15.48
CA ARG A 314 22.08 -25.65 16.56
C ARG A 314 23.42 -25.00 16.18
N VAL A 315 23.88 -25.20 14.95
CA VAL A 315 25.07 -24.53 14.40
C VAL A 315 24.86 -23.02 14.32
N GLN A 316 23.67 -22.57 13.90
CA GLN A 316 23.31 -21.16 13.85
C GLN A 316 23.21 -20.53 15.26
N SER A 317 22.90 -21.34 16.28
CA SER A 317 22.95 -20.94 17.70
C SER A 317 24.35 -21.01 18.33
N GLY A 318 25.39 -21.39 17.57
CA GLY A 318 26.78 -21.46 18.04
C GLY A 318 27.12 -22.70 18.87
N ASN A 319 26.22 -23.68 18.96
CA ASN A 319 26.38 -24.90 19.76
C ASN A 319 26.56 -26.10 18.83
N MET A 320 27.80 -26.33 18.36
CA MET A 320 28.12 -27.47 17.49
C MET A 320 28.07 -28.80 18.29
N PRO A 321 27.37 -29.83 17.78
CA PRO A 321 27.35 -31.14 18.42
C PRO A 321 28.75 -31.77 18.39
N SER A 322 29.09 -32.50 19.44
CA SER A 322 30.37 -33.21 19.50
C SER A 322 30.41 -34.36 18.48
N MET A 323 31.61 -34.70 17.97
CA MET A 323 31.78 -35.79 17.00
C MET A 323 31.24 -37.15 17.54
N GLU A 324 31.22 -37.31 18.86
CA GLU A 324 30.64 -38.45 19.58
C GLU A 324 29.10 -38.50 19.43
N GLU A 325 28.42 -37.36 19.56
CA GLU A 325 26.96 -37.26 19.39
C GLU A 325 26.53 -37.41 17.93
N VAL A 326 27.36 -36.96 16.99
CA VAL A 326 27.13 -37.12 15.55
C VAL A 326 27.20 -38.60 15.15
N MET A 327 28.16 -39.36 15.69
CA MET A 327 28.28 -40.81 15.46
C MET A 327 27.25 -41.65 16.22
N GLY A 328 26.73 -41.13 17.34
CA GLY A 328 25.66 -41.77 18.11
C GLY A 328 24.27 -41.63 17.48
N ASN A 329 24.09 -40.75 16.50
CA ASN A 329 22.79 -40.45 15.92
C ASN A 329 22.43 -41.43 14.77
N PRO A 330 21.40 -42.29 14.94
CA PRO A 330 21.07 -43.32 13.96
C PRO A 330 20.60 -42.74 12.60
N SER A 331 20.02 -41.54 12.62
CA SER A 331 19.58 -40.81 11.43
C SER A 331 20.75 -40.30 10.57
N LEU A 332 21.86 -39.91 11.20
CA LEU A 332 23.08 -39.47 10.51
C LEU A 332 23.89 -40.65 9.96
N ARG A 333 23.86 -41.80 10.64
CA ARG A 333 24.42 -43.07 10.11
C ARG A 333 23.73 -43.53 8.84
N GLN A 334 22.40 -43.51 8.81
CA GLN A 334 21.62 -43.85 7.62
C GLN A 334 21.87 -42.88 6.47
N LEU A 335 22.05 -41.59 6.76
CA LEU A 335 22.42 -40.58 5.75
C LEU A 335 23.83 -40.84 5.18
N ALA A 336 24.81 -41.19 6.03
CA ALA A 336 26.16 -41.51 5.61
C ALA A 336 26.23 -42.78 4.75
N GLU A 337 25.42 -43.80 5.06
CA GLU A 337 25.26 -45.01 4.25
C GLU A 337 24.57 -44.71 2.90
N GLN A 338 23.54 -43.85 2.90
CA GLN A 338 22.79 -43.47 1.70
C GLN A 338 23.60 -42.61 0.73
N PHE A 339 24.57 -41.83 1.23
CA PHE A 339 25.47 -41.00 0.44
C PHE A 339 26.85 -41.65 0.18
N GLY A 340 27.01 -42.94 0.52
CA GLY A 340 28.23 -43.70 0.21
C GLY A 340 29.48 -43.28 0.99
N MET A 341 29.33 -42.54 2.08
CA MET A 341 30.40 -42.14 3.00
C MET A 341 30.60 -43.20 4.10
N GLY A 342 30.53 -44.48 3.73
CA GLY A 342 30.94 -45.58 4.60
C GLY A 342 32.46 -45.75 4.55
N PRO A 343 33.12 -46.14 5.66
CA PRO A 343 34.54 -46.51 5.62
C PRO A 343 34.70 -47.67 4.63
N GLY A 344 35.56 -47.47 3.64
CA GLY A 344 35.85 -48.45 2.61
C GLY A 344 36.16 -49.82 3.23
N GLN A 345 35.34 -50.81 2.90
CA GLN A 345 35.74 -52.21 3.06
C GLN A 345 36.81 -52.48 2.00
N GLY A 346 38.07 -52.44 2.44
CA GLY A 346 39.13 -53.13 1.73
C GLY A 346 38.96 -54.62 1.92
N GLN A 347 38.52 -55.32 0.88
CA GLN A 347 39.04 -56.61 0.38
C GLN A 347 38.35 -56.98 -0.92
#